data_AF-A0A2Y9BDG0-F1
#
_entry.id   AF-A0A2Y9BDG0-F1
#
_cell.length_a   1.000
_cell.length_b   1.000
_cell.length_c   1.000
_cell.angle_alpha   90.00
_cell.angle_beta   90.00
_cell.angle_gamma   90.00
#
_symmetry.space_group_name_H-M   'P 1'
#
loop_
_entity.id
_entity.type
_entity.pdbx_description
1 polymer ?
#
loop_
_entity_poly.entity_id
_entity_poly.type
_entity_poly.pdbx_seq_one_letter_code
_entity_poly.pdbx_strand_id
1 'polypeptide(L)'
;MKYGYREIRKIGAMELRNLCIKRNWYTCGNNEEYSHLLGDLAEDKENITTDDIIEIAQDIYEHSSKESMIDFEFEDICAEVALTSFTYFEKTK
;
A
#
# COMPACT_ATOMS: atom_id res chain seq x y z
N MET A 1 16.11 -18.95 12.34
CA MET A 1 16.82 -17.83 11.68
C MET A 1 18.30 -17.89 12.04
N LYS A 2 19.23 -17.81 11.06
CA LYS A 2 20.67 -18.00 11.30
C LYS A 2 21.35 -16.86 12.08
N TYR A 3 20.88 -15.62 11.89
CA TYR A 3 21.51 -14.41 12.43
C TYR A 3 20.69 -13.70 13.51
N GLY A 4 19.49 -14.19 13.83
CA GLY A 4 18.60 -13.56 14.83
C GLY A 4 18.08 -12.18 14.45
N TYR A 5 17.75 -11.97 13.16
CA TYR A 5 17.09 -10.76 12.66
C TYR A 5 15.78 -11.12 11.97
N ARG A 6 14.79 -10.24 12.08
CA ARG A 6 13.55 -10.28 11.29
C ARG A 6 13.50 -9.11 10.31
N GLU A 7 12.95 -9.36 9.13
CA GLU A 7 12.59 -8.34 8.15
C GLU A 7 11.24 -7.74 8.52
N ILE A 8 11.12 -6.43 8.44
CA ILE A 8 9.87 -5.69 8.62
C ILE A 8 9.67 -4.77 7.43
N ARG A 9 8.48 -4.84 6.84
CA ARG A 9 8.03 -3.95 5.77
C ARG A 9 6.91 -3.05 6.29
N LYS A 10 6.98 -1.76 5.96
CA LYS A 10 5.96 -0.77 6.32
C LYS A 10 5.67 0.16 5.17
N ILE A 11 4.46 0.71 5.17
CA ILE A 11 4.06 1.79 4.26
C ILE A 11 3.41 2.88 5.12
N GLY A 12 3.86 4.12 4.94
CA GLY A 12 3.27 5.25 5.66
C GLY A 12 2.06 5.80 4.92
N ALA A 13 1.09 6.34 5.67
CA ALA A 13 -0.10 6.99 5.12
C ALA A 13 0.26 8.12 4.14
N MET A 14 1.29 8.91 4.44
CA MET A 14 1.69 10.02 3.59
C MET A 14 2.27 9.54 2.24
N GLU A 15 3.10 8.50 2.27
CA GLU A 15 3.69 7.90 1.08
C GLU A 15 2.62 7.27 0.19
N LEU A 16 1.68 6.52 0.78
CA LEU A 16 0.56 5.92 0.06
C LEU A 16 -0.38 7.00 -0.52
N ARG A 17 -0.64 8.06 0.23
CA ARG A 17 -1.39 9.23 -0.26
C ARG A 17 -0.69 9.89 -1.45
N ASN A 18 0.62 10.10 -1.35
CA ASN A 18 1.40 10.70 -2.43
C ASN A 18 1.41 9.82 -3.68
N LEU A 19 1.44 8.49 -3.53
CA LEU A 19 1.29 7.55 -4.63
C LEU A 19 -0.05 7.76 -5.35
N CYS A 20 -1.16 7.77 -4.60
CA CYS A 20 -2.49 7.97 -5.16
C CYS A 20 -2.60 9.30 -5.93
N ILE A 21 -2.10 10.40 -5.34
CA ILE A 21 -2.09 11.72 -5.98
C ILE A 21 -1.25 11.71 -7.27
N LYS A 22 -0.04 11.13 -7.23
CA LYS A 22 0.88 11.09 -8.36
C LYS A 22 0.30 10.30 -9.54
N ARG A 23 -0.42 9.22 -9.26
CA ARG A 23 -1.01 8.33 -10.26
C ARG A 23 -2.44 8.70 -10.66
N ASN A 24 -3.02 9.73 -10.02
CA ASN A 24 -4.43 10.07 -10.14
C ASN A 24 -5.36 8.88 -9.81
N TRP A 25 -4.99 8.10 -8.80
CA TRP A 25 -5.77 6.99 -8.28
C TRP A 25 -6.64 7.42 -7.10
N TYR A 26 -7.56 6.55 -6.70
CA TYR A 26 -8.52 6.76 -5.61
C TYR A 26 -9.50 7.93 -5.85
N THR A 27 -9.82 8.21 -7.11
CA THR A 27 -10.64 9.36 -7.53
C THR A 27 -12.14 9.20 -7.27
N CYS A 28 -12.59 7.98 -6.97
CA CYS A 28 -13.99 7.65 -6.71
C CYS A 28 -14.28 7.38 -5.23
N GLY A 29 -13.24 7.28 -4.39
CA GLY A 29 -13.38 7.04 -2.96
C GLY A 29 -13.84 8.29 -2.19
N ASN A 30 -14.57 8.06 -1.11
CA ASN A 30 -14.97 9.08 -0.16
C ASN A 30 -13.94 9.22 0.98
N ASN A 31 -14.16 10.16 1.89
CA ASN A 31 -13.21 10.43 2.98
C ASN A 31 -13.06 9.27 3.97
N GLU A 32 -14.11 8.50 4.22
CA GLU A 32 -14.09 7.35 5.14
C GLU A 32 -13.31 6.19 4.51
N GLU A 33 -13.59 5.86 3.26
CA GLU A 33 -12.84 4.87 2.46
C GLU A 33 -11.36 5.25 2.37
N TYR A 34 -11.06 6.51 2.08
CA TYR A 34 -9.67 6.95 2.00
C TYR A 34 -8.97 6.95 3.37
N SER A 35 -9.70 7.20 4.46
CA SER A 35 -9.13 7.06 5.81
C SER A 35 -8.85 5.60 6.15
N HIS A 36 -9.70 4.68 5.71
CA HIS A 36 -9.51 3.23 5.85
C HIS A 36 -8.25 2.76 5.09
N LEU A 37 -8.07 3.19 3.84
CA LEU A 37 -6.87 2.88 3.05
C LEU A 37 -5.58 3.33 3.77
N LEU A 38 -5.57 4.58 4.27
CA LEU A 38 -4.37 5.20 4.80
C LEU A 38 -4.04 4.75 6.23
N GLY A 39 -5.05 4.48 7.06
CA GLY A 39 -4.90 4.00 8.43
C GLY A 39 -4.89 2.47 8.51
N ASP A 40 -6.09 1.90 8.49
CA ASP A 40 -6.35 0.48 8.78
C ASP A 40 -5.53 -0.47 7.89
N LEU A 41 -5.44 -0.17 6.58
CA LEU A 41 -4.73 -1.03 5.62
C LEU A 41 -3.22 -0.76 5.58
N ALA A 42 -2.76 0.40 6.06
CA ALA A 42 -1.39 0.89 5.88
C ALA A 42 -0.70 1.25 7.21
N GLU A 43 -0.91 2.48 7.71
CA GLU A 43 -0.14 3.05 8.83
C GLU A 43 -0.21 2.22 10.12
N ASP A 44 -1.34 1.56 10.37
CA ASP A 44 -1.59 0.80 11.59
C ASP A 44 -0.96 -0.61 11.59
N LYS A 45 -0.48 -1.10 10.45
CA LYS A 45 0.12 -2.45 10.34
C LYS A 45 1.59 -2.45 10.80
N GLU A 46 1.94 -3.33 11.75
CA GLU A 46 3.32 -3.48 12.24
C GLU A 46 4.27 -3.99 11.14
N ASN A 47 3.79 -4.92 10.31
CA ASN A 47 4.53 -5.50 9.19
C ASN A 47 3.55 -5.89 8.08
N ILE A 48 3.64 -5.23 6.92
CA ILE A 48 2.81 -5.56 5.78
C ILE A 48 3.34 -6.80 5.06
N THR A 49 2.43 -7.71 4.74
CA THR A 49 2.65 -8.96 4.03
C THR A 49 2.30 -8.82 2.56
N THR A 50 2.45 -9.92 1.79
CA THR A 50 1.96 -9.96 0.41
C THR A 50 0.45 -9.77 0.35
N ASP A 51 -0.31 -10.40 1.25
CA ASP A 51 -1.77 -10.29 1.26
C ASP A 51 -2.22 -8.85 1.56
N ASP A 52 -1.51 -8.16 2.47
CA ASP A 52 -1.78 -6.75 2.77
C ASP A 52 -1.51 -5.84 1.55
N ILE A 53 -0.48 -6.13 0.76
CA ILE A 53 -0.20 -5.38 -0.49
C ILE A 53 -1.31 -5.60 -1.51
N ILE A 54 -1.79 -6.85 -1.66
CA ILE A 54 -2.90 -7.17 -2.56
C ILE A 54 -4.17 -6.45 -2.10
N GLU A 55 -4.45 -6.44 -0.79
CA GLU A 55 -5.60 -5.75 -0.20
C GLU A 55 -5.56 -4.24 -0.45
N ILE A 56 -4.43 -3.59 -0.21
CA ILE A 56 -4.22 -2.16 -0.51
C ILE A 56 -4.41 -1.89 -2.01
N ALA A 57 -3.82 -2.72 -2.88
CA ALA A 57 -3.94 -2.54 -4.33
C ALA A 57 -5.38 -2.74 -4.82
N GLN A 58 -6.11 -3.70 -4.25
CA GLN A 58 -7.52 -3.94 -4.53
C GLN A 58 -8.38 -2.74 -4.12
N ASP A 59 -8.19 -2.22 -2.90
CA ASP A 59 -8.93 -1.06 -2.42
C ASP A 59 -8.67 0.18 -3.31
N ILE A 60 -7.43 0.40 -3.73
CA ILE A 60 -7.08 1.44 -4.71
C ILE A 60 -7.79 1.23 -6.04
N TYR A 61 -7.77 0.00 -6.56
CA TYR A 61 -8.39 -0.33 -7.84
C TYR A 61 -9.91 -0.09 -7.83
N GLU A 62 -10.60 -0.54 -6.78
CA GLU A 62 -12.05 -0.41 -6.62
C GLU A 62 -12.51 1.05 -6.48
N HIS A 63 -11.69 1.89 -5.85
CA HIS A 63 -12.00 3.31 -5.65
C HIS A 63 -11.37 4.23 -6.70
N SER A 64 -10.89 3.69 -7.81
CA SER A 64 -10.34 4.46 -8.93
C SER A 64 -11.24 4.43 -10.16
N SER A 65 -11.28 5.55 -10.88
CA SER A 65 -11.96 5.63 -12.18
C SER A 65 -11.29 4.73 -13.23
N LYS A 66 -12.06 4.29 -14.23
CA LYS A 66 -11.51 3.52 -15.36
C LYS A 66 -10.49 4.33 -16.16
N GLU A 67 -10.74 5.63 -16.29
CA GLU A 67 -9.87 6.57 -16.97
C GLU A 67 -8.49 6.66 -16.29
N SER A 68 -8.44 6.63 -14.95
CA SER A 68 -7.17 6.62 -14.21
C SER A 68 -6.43 5.27 -14.24
N MET A 69 -7.14 4.18 -14.56
CA MET A 69 -6.61 2.81 -14.53
C MET A 69 -6.31 2.25 -15.92
N ILE A 70 -6.59 2.98 -17.00
CA ILE A 70 -6.52 2.47 -18.38
C ILE A 70 -5.13 1.97 -18.79
N ASP A 71 -4.08 2.53 -18.19
CA ASP A 71 -2.67 2.21 -18.49
C ASP A 71 -2.03 1.24 -17.48
N PHE A 72 -2.80 0.68 -16.54
CA PHE A 72 -2.28 -0.15 -15.46
C PHE A 72 -3.04 -1.48 -15.37
N GLU A 73 -2.30 -2.58 -15.37
CA GLU A 73 -2.83 -3.87 -14.92
C GLU A 73 -2.80 -3.93 -13.40
N PHE A 74 -3.55 -4.86 -12.80
CA PHE A 74 -3.63 -4.99 -11.35
C PHE A 74 -2.26 -5.23 -10.70
N GLU A 75 -1.41 -6.05 -11.34
CA GLU A 75 -0.05 -6.33 -10.90
C GLU A 75 0.85 -5.08 -10.91
N ASP A 76 0.60 -4.11 -11.80
CA ASP A 76 1.34 -2.84 -11.81
C ASP A 76 1.01 -2.01 -10.56
N ILE A 77 -0.25 -2.01 -10.13
CA ILE A 77 -0.70 -1.36 -8.90
C ILE A 77 -0.04 -2.03 -7.68
N CYS A 78 -0.05 -3.37 -7.65
CA CYS A 78 0.62 -4.13 -6.60
C CYS A 78 2.12 -3.79 -6.52
N ALA A 79 2.79 -3.67 -7.66
CA ALA A 79 4.20 -3.30 -7.74
C ALA A 79 4.45 -1.88 -7.20
N GLU A 80 3.62 -0.90 -7.58
CA GLU A 80 3.75 0.48 -7.09
C GLU A 80 3.53 0.59 -5.58
N VAL A 81 2.55 -0.13 -5.02
CA VAL A 81 2.32 -0.21 -3.57
C VAL A 81 3.54 -0.83 -2.88
N ALA A 82 4.05 -1.94 -3.40
CA ALA A 82 5.23 -2.61 -2.84
C ALA A 82 6.48 -1.70 -2.89
N LEU A 83 6.69 -0.96 -3.99
CA LEU A 83 7.80 -0.02 -4.14
C LEU A 83 7.69 1.21 -3.24
N THR A 84 6.47 1.59 -2.87
CA THR A 84 6.20 2.69 -1.93
C THR A 84 6.49 2.28 -0.49
N SER A 85 6.46 0.99 -0.19
CA SER A 85 6.84 0.47 1.12
C SER A 85 8.34 0.59 1.38
N PHE A 86 8.72 0.72 2.65
CA PHE A 86 10.10 0.63 3.11
C PHE A 86 10.32 -0.63 3.92
N THR A 87 11.51 -1.22 3.78
CA THR A 87 11.91 -2.44 4.48
C THR A 87 13.10 -2.15 5.38
N TYR A 88 13.06 -2.67 6.62
CA TYR A 88 14.17 -2.61 7.57
C TYR A 88 14.30 -3.92 8.34
N PHE A 89 15.42 -4.09 9.05
CA PHE A 89 15.74 -5.32 9.78
C PHE A 89 16.02 -5.00 11.24
N GLU A 90 15.48 -5.81 12.14
CA GLU A 90 15.72 -5.66 13.59
C GLU A 90 16.06 -7.00 14.25
N LYS A 91 16.82 -6.91 15.36
CA LYS A 91 17.28 -8.08 16.10
C LYS A 91 16.13 -8.72 16.87
N THR A 92 15.91 -10.02 16.69
CA THR A 92 14.95 -10.79 17.47
C THR A 92 15.48 -10.97 18.90
N LYS A 93 14.65 -10.67 19.91
CA LYS A 93 15.00 -10.88 21.32
C LYS A 93 15.15 -12.36 21.66
#